data_AF-A0A1J9R7Q7-F1
#
_entry.id   AF-A0A1J9R7Q7-F1
#
_cell.length_a   1.000
_cell.length_b   1.000
_cell.length_c   1.000
_cell.angle_alpha   90.00
_cell.angle_beta   90.00
_cell.angle_gamma   90.00
#
_symmetry.space_group_name_H-M   'P 1'
#
loop_
_entity.id
_entity.type
_entity.pdbx_description
1 polymer ?
#
loop_
_entity_poly.entity_id
_entity_poly.type
_entity_poly.pdbx_seq_one_letter_code
_entity_poly.pdbx_strand_id
1 'polypeptide(L)'
;MDHDALPYIPLRYDSANSHESALQLVLALRPEWRQHQDAIDFVRFTDGITNTLFKAVLKLPGWSDEQIDREAVLMRAYGRGTDVLIDRERETRSHSLLARHKLAPPLFARFENGLLYKFIEGSVCSPPDLRRQDVWRGVARRLGQWHATLPISYLFTEIPSDDAPVPAQDDRIHRRKASWLEAADNITPDKPSPNLWTVMQKWIHSLPHATDAEQKRKATLQRELVWLVARLSSTPGISANPLVFCHCDLLSGNVIIEPQPESGESPASTAESNVTDSSIDALSVDFIDYEYATPAPAAFDISNHFAEWGGFDCDFNCLPTRSERRDFISAYVSSYSSHLPQPLPQADVDAKTDQLVREVDDFRGVPGFYWGIWALIQAKISQIDFDYASYAEIRLGEYWAWKAELLGTRTGDLPLRETRWAEK
;
A
#
# COMPACT_ATOMS: atom_id res chain seq x y z
N MET A 1 -21.78 -16.01 -16.64
CA MET A 1 -20.60 -16.56 -17.35
C MET A 1 -19.41 -15.85 -16.74
N ASP A 2 -18.63 -16.58 -15.95
CA ASP A 2 -17.54 -16.04 -15.14
C ASP A 2 -16.36 -15.70 -16.05
N HIS A 3 -16.26 -14.44 -16.48
CA HIS A 3 -15.21 -13.94 -17.38
C HIS A 3 -13.91 -13.55 -16.63
N ASP A 4 -13.79 -13.90 -15.35
CA ASP A 4 -12.88 -13.21 -14.42
C ASP A 4 -11.74 -14.04 -13.84
N ALA A 5 -11.55 -15.29 -14.30
CA ALA A 5 -10.41 -16.09 -13.84
C ALA A 5 -9.11 -15.61 -14.51
N LEU A 6 -8.30 -14.85 -13.77
CA LEU A 6 -6.94 -14.46 -14.18
C LEU A 6 -6.16 -15.71 -14.62
N PRO A 7 -5.57 -15.74 -15.84
CA PRO A 7 -4.83 -16.90 -16.33
C PRO A 7 -3.75 -17.35 -15.36
N TYR A 8 -3.62 -18.67 -15.17
CA TYR A 8 -2.57 -19.28 -14.36
C TYR A 8 -1.54 -19.98 -15.24
N ILE A 9 -0.29 -19.57 -15.12
CA ILE A 9 0.85 -20.21 -15.78
C ILE A 9 1.52 -21.12 -14.75
N PRO A 10 1.53 -22.46 -14.94
CA PRO A 10 2.09 -23.42 -13.98
C PRO A 10 3.63 -23.49 -14.10
N LEU A 11 4.28 -22.33 -14.05
CA LEU A 11 5.73 -22.15 -14.05
C LEU A 11 6.12 -21.31 -12.84
N ARG A 12 7.42 -21.34 -12.51
CA ARG A 12 8.00 -20.65 -11.36
C ARG A 12 9.22 -19.84 -11.79
N TYR A 13 9.38 -18.65 -11.24
CA TYR A 13 10.62 -17.90 -11.35
C TYR A 13 11.68 -18.45 -10.37
N ASP A 14 12.89 -18.71 -10.86
CA ASP A 14 14.03 -19.19 -10.08
C ASP A 14 15.18 -18.18 -10.14
N SER A 15 15.56 -17.63 -8.98
CA SER A 15 16.68 -16.69 -8.88
C SER A 15 18.03 -17.30 -9.28
N ALA A 16 18.22 -18.61 -9.14
CA ALA A 16 19.45 -19.29 -9.55
C ALA A 16 19.55 -19.44 -11.08
N ASN A 17 18.41 -19.42 -11.77
CA ASN A 17 18.30 -19.47 -13.22
C ASN A 17 17.39 -18.34 -13.74
N SER A 18 17.74 -17.11 -13.35
CA SER A 18 16.89 -15.93 -13.49
C SER A 18 16.43 -15.69 -14.93
N HIS A 19 17.36 -15.67 -15.89
CA HIS A 19 17.05 -15.34 -17.28
C HIS A 19 16.15 -16.41 -17.94
N GLU A 20 16.53 -17.69 -17.85
CA GLU A 20 15.78 -18.78 -18.49
C GLU A 20 14.36 -18.92 -17.90
N SER A 21 14.23 -18.86 -16.56
CA SER A 21 12.91 -18.97 -15.92
C SER A 21 12.00 -17.77 -16.25
N ALA A 22 12.56 -16.55 -16.35
CA ALA A 22 11.84 -15.37 -16.80
C ALA A 22 11.40 -15.48 -18.27
N LEU A 23 12.30 -15.96 -19.15
CA LEU A 23 12.02 -16.17 -20.56
C LEU A 23 10.88 -17.16 -20.78
N GLN A 24 10.88 -18.29 -20.07
CA GLN A 24 9.81 -19.28 -20.15
C GLN A 24 8.45 -18.71 -19.72
N LEU A 25 8.42 -17.90 -18.66
CA LEU A 25 7.20 -17.22 -18.19
C LEU A 25 6.66 -16.22 -19.23
N VAL A 26 7.52 -15.37 -19.78
CA VAL A 26 7.13 -14.38 -20.80
C VAL A 26 6.67 -15.06 -22.08
N LEU A 27 7.36 -16.10 -22.56
CA LEU A 27 6.96 -16.85 -23.76
C LEU A 27 5.70 -17.69 -23.56
N ALA A 28 5.38 -18.08 -22.33
CA ALA A 28 4.08 -18.70 -22.02
C ALA A 28 2.94 -17.68 -22.10
N LEU A 29 3.20 -16.42 -21.74
CA LEU A 29 2.22 -15.33 -21.83
C LEU A 29 2.09 -14.75 -23.25
N ARG A 30 3.20 -14.63 -23.98
CA ARG A 30 3.33 -14.06 -25.33
C ARG A 30 4.01 -15.08 -26.27
N PRO A 31 3.31 -16.16 -26.67
CA PRO A 31 3.89 -17.19 -27.54
C PRO A 31 4.43 -16.64 -28.87
N GLU A 32 3.86 -15.56 -29.36
CA GLU A 32 4.26 -14.86 -30.58
C GLU A 32 5.66 -14.23 -30.48
N TRP A 33 6.18 -13.94 -29.27
CA TRP A 33 7.54 -13.46 -29.08
C TRP A 33 8.61 -14.54 -29.34
N ARG A 34 8.22 -15.82 -29.41
CA ARG A 34 9.15 -16.95 -29.59
C ARG A 34 9.97 -16.87 -30.87
N GLN A 35 9.42 -16.26 -31.93
CA GLN A 35 10.12 -16.09 -33.21
C GLN A 35 11.29 -15.08 -33.12
N HIS A 36 11.28 -14.24 -32.08
CA HIS A 36 12.24 -13.17 -31.85
C HIS A 36 12.84 -13.26 -30.43
N GLN A 37 12.98 -14.47 -29.89
CA GLN A 37 13.44 -14.68 -28.51
C GLN A 37 14.79 -14.01 -28.21
N ASP A 38 15.69 -13.96 -29.21
CA ASP A 38 17.03 -13.37 -29.06
C ASP A 38 17.00 -11.84 -28.96
N ALA A 39 15.85 -11.23 -29.28
CA ALA A 39 15.60 -9.80 -29.16
C ALA A 39 14.82 -9.43 -27.89
N ILE A 40 14.51 -10.43 -27.03
CA ILE A 40 13.89 -10.19 -25.73
C ILE A 40 14.98 -9.76 -24.75
N ASP A 41 14.76 -8.62 -24.10
CA ASP A 41 15.64 -8.09 -23.07
C ASP A 41 14.90 -7.97 -21.74
N PHE A 42 15.63 -8.17 -20.64
CA PHE A 42 15.10 -8.12 -19.29
C PHE A 42 15.80 -7.03 -18.50
N VAL A 43 15.07 -5.96 -18.21
CA VAL A 43 15.53 -4.87 -17.36
C VAL A 43 15.08 -5.16 -15.92
N ARG A 44 16.03 -5.32 -15.01
CA ARG A 44 15.74 -5.54 -13.58
C ARG A 44 15.58 -4.21 -12.85
N PHE A 45 14.54 -4.07 -12.04
CA PHE A 45 14.42 -2.96 -11.09
C PHE A 45 14.97 -3.37 -9.72
N THR A 46 15.67 -2.43 -9.07
CA THR A 46 16.41 -2.69 -7.82
C THR A 46 15.82 -1.98 -6.60
N ASP A 47 14.80 -1.15 -6.78
CA ASP A 47 14.32 -0.23 -5.73
C ASP A 47 13.36 -0.88 -4.73
N GLY A 48 12.81 -2.05 -5.04
CA GLY A 48 11.94 -2.80 -4.15
C GLY A 48 12.72 -3.67 -3.16
N ILE A 49 12.33 -3.63 -1.88
CA ILE A 49 12.92 -4.49 -0.85
C ILE A 49 12.29 -5.90 -0.89
N THR A 50 10.96 -6.03 -0.95
CA THR A 50 10.27 -7.31 -0.71
C THR A 50 10.19 -8.24 -1.92
N ASN A 51 10.40 -7.76 -3.15
CA ASN A 51 10.08 -8.52 -4.37
C ASN A 51 11.14 -8.35 -5.47
N THR A 52 11.24 -9.32 -6.38
CA THR A 52 12.08 -9.18 -7.58
C THR A 52 11.21 -8.75 -8.75
N LEU A 53 11.57 -7.64 -9.42
CA LEU A 53 10.81 -7.06 -10.52
C LEU A 53 11.66 -6.96 -11.80
N PHE A 54 11.10 -7.44 -12.91
CA PHE A 54 11.69 -7.34 -14.24
C PHE A 54 10.71 -6.70 -15.22
N LYS A 55 11.21 -5.86 -16.11
CA LYS A 55 10.54 -5.45 -17.35
C LYS A 55 11.10 -6.27 -18.50
N ALA A 56 10.27 -7.13 -19.07
CA ALA A 56 10.56 -7.83 -20.30
C ALA A 56 10.14 -6.96 -21.48
N VAL A 57 11.06 -6.72 -22.40
CA VAL A 57 10.83 -5.92 -23.61
C VAL A 57 11.24 -6.69 -24.85
N LEU A 58 10.49 -6.53 -25.94
CA LEU A 58 10.86 -7.07 -27.25
C LEU A 58 11.41 -5.95 -28.13
N LYS A 59 12.71 -6.02 -28.46
CA LYS A 59 13.41 -4.97 -29.22
C LYS A 59 13.46 -5.33 -30.71
N LEU A 60 12.41 -5.00 -31.45
CA LEU A 60 12.38 -5.20 -32.91
C LEU A 60 12.97 -4.00 -33.67
N PRO A 61 13.66 -4.22 -34.80
CA PRO A 61 14.16 -3.14 -35.64
C PRO A 61 13.03 -2.20 -36.10
N GLY A 62 13.23 -0.90 -35.92
CA GLY A 62 12.29 0.14 -36.34
C GLY A 62 11.18 0.48 -35.33
N TRP A 63 11.16 -0.16 -34.16
CA TRP A 63 10.28 0.25 -33.06
C TRP A 63 10.89 1.44 -32.29
N SER A 64 10.05 2.41 -31.93
CA SER A 64 10.44 3.47 -30.98
C SER A 64 10.40 2.96 -29.53
N ASP A 65 11.03 3.70 -28.61
CA ASP A 65 11.04 3.34 -27.19
C ASP A 65 9.61 3.28 -26.62
N GLU A 66 8.70 4.16 -27.07
CA GLU A 66 7.28 4.15 -26.66
C GLU A 66 6.55 2.90 -27.19
N GLN A 67 6.91 2.42 -28.37
CA GLN A 67 6.32 1.18 -28.91
C GLN A 67 6.82 -0.03 -28.13
N ILE A 68 8.09 -0.04 -27.75
CA ILE A 68 8.70 -1.08 -26.93
C ILE A 68 8.04 -1.11 -25.54
N ASP A 69 7.86 0.05 -24.92
CA ASP A 69 7.30 0.18 -23.57
C ASP A 69 5.83 -0.18 -23.50
N ARG A 70 5.06 0.17 -24.54
CA ARG A 70 3.64 -0.22 -24.64
C ARG A 70 3.42 -1.73 -24.65
N GLU A 71 4.34 -2.48 -25.27
CA GLU A 71 4.29 -3.94 -25.36
C GLU A 71 5.02 -4.63 -24.19
N ALA A 72 5.67 -3.86 -23.31
CA ALA A 72 6.46 -4.40 -22.22
C ALA A 72 5.60 -5.15 -21.18
N VAL A 73 6.17 -6.22 -20.65
CA VAL A 73 5.56 -7.04 -19.60
C VAL A 73 6.36 -6.88 -18.32
N LEU A 74 5.70 -6.49 -17.23
CA LEU A 74 6.28 -6.56 -15.90
C LEU A 74 6.08 -7.96 -15.33
N MET A 75 7.16 -8.54 -14.83
CA MET A 75 7.19 -9.78 -14.08
C MET A 75 7.64 -9.49 -12.65
N ARG A 76 6.74 -9.71 -11.69
CA ARG A 76 7.01 -9.61 -10.26
C ARG A 76 7.04 -11.00 -9.65
N ALA A 77 8.19 -11.40 -9.11
CA ALA A 77 8.33 -12.63 -8.34
C ALA A 77 8.36 -12.31 -6.83
N TYR A 78 7.60 -13.06 -6.05
CA TYR A 78 7.45 -12.87 -4.61
C TYR A 78 8.76 -13.17 -3.87
N GLY A 79 9.13 -12.30 -2.92
CA GLY A 79 10.30 -12.51 -2.07
C GLY A 79 10.14 -13.70 -1.11
N ARG A 80 11.24 -14.34 -0.75
CA ARG A 80 11.23 -15.52 0.12
C ARG A 80 10.77 -15.15 1.54
N GLY A 81 9.81 -15.90 2.10
CA GLY A 81 9.38 -15.76 3.51
C GLY A 81 8.42 -14.60 3.79
N THR A 82 8.02 -13.86 2.77
CA THR A 82 7.12 -12.71 2.86
C THR A 82 5.64 -13.09 3.11
N ASP A 83 5.26 -14.35 2.89
CA ASP A 83 3.89 -14.88 3.09
C ASP A 83 3.41 -14.81 4.55
N VAL A 84 4.33 -14.59 5.50
CA VAL A 84 3.98 -14.33 6.91
C VAL A 84 3.18 -13.03 7.03
N LEU A 85 3.54 -12.03 6.24
CA LEU A 85 2.98 -10.68 6.30
C LEU A 85 1.95 -10.44 5.21
N ILE A 86 2.19 -10.98 4.02
CA ILE A 86 1.42 -10.68 2.80
C ILE A 86 0.54 -11.86 2.42
N ASP A 87 -0.71 -11.54 2.06
CA ASP A 87 -1.68 -12.48 1.51
C ASP A 87 -1.72 -12.33 -0.02
N ARG A 88 -1.17 -13.31 -0.74
CA ARG A 88 -1.02 -13.28 -2.20
C ARG A 88 -2.34 -13.36 -2.96
N GLU A 89 -3.34 -14.03 -2.40
CA GLU A 89 -4.68 -14.08 -2.99
C GLU A 89 -5.36 -12.72 -2.84
N ARG A 90 -5.23 -12.09 -1.67
CA ARG A 90 -5.74 -10.72 -1.45
C ARG A 90 -5.01 -9.70 -2.34
N GLU A 91 -3.69 -9.79 -2.48
CA GLU A 91 -2.90 -8.94 -3.39
C GLU A 91 -3.44 -9.03 -4.83
N THR A 92 -3.61 -10.26 -5.33
CA THR A 92 -4.13 -10.50 -6.70
C THR A 92 -5.54 -9.94 -6.88
N ARG A 93 -6.44 -10.15 -5.90
CA ARG A 93 -7.81 -9.62 -5.92
C ARG A 93 -7.83 -8.09 -5.88
N SER A 94 -6.99 -7.49 -5.04
CA SER A 94 -6.84 -6.03 -4.90
C SER A 94 -6.43 -5.41 -6.23
N HIS A 95 -5.37 -5.94 -6.85
CA HIS A 95 -4.90 -5.49 -8.16
C HIS A 95 -5.97 -5.66 -9.23
N SER A 96 -6.64 -6.82 -9.28
CA SER A 96 -7.69 -7.09 -10.27
C SER A 96 -8.85 -6.10 -10.16
N LEU A 97 -9.28 -5.78 -8.93
CA LEU A 97 -10.31 -4.76 -8.69
C LEU A 97 -9.83 -3.38 -9.14
N LEU A 98 -8.64 -2.96 -8.73
CA LEU A 98 -8.07 -1.68 -9.13
C LEU A 98 -8.00 -1.54 -10.66
N ALA A 99 -7.59 -2.59 -11.36
CA ALA A 99 -7.51 -2.59 -12.82
C ALA A 99 -8.88 -2.41 -13.48
N ARG A 100 -9.95 -3.01 -12.93
CA ARG A 100 -11.34 -2.81 -13.41
C ARG A 100 -11.81 -1.37 -13.25
N HIS A 101 -11.31 -0.69 -12.22
CA HIS A 101 -11.60 0.72 -11.96
C HIS A 101 -10.60 1.68 -12.65
N LYS A 102 -9.69 1.17 -13.49
CA LYS A 102 -8.62 1.94 -14.16
C LYS A 102 -7.68 2.66 -13.18
N LEU A 103 -7.50 2.09 -11.98
CA LEU A 103 -6.61 2.57 -10.93
C LEU A 103 -5.31 1.75 -10.81
N ALA A 104 -5.20 0.69 -11.60
CA ALA A 104 -4.01 -0.14 -11.72
C ALA A 104 -3.85 -0.64 -13.17
N PRO A 105 -2.63 -1.04 -13.57
CA PRO A 105 -2.42 -1.68 -14.85
C PRO A 105 -3.12 -3.04 -14.89
N PRO A 106 -3.59 -3.49 -16.07
CA PRO A 106 -4.20 -4.82 -16.18
C PRO A 106 -3.20 -5.93 -15.82
N LEU A 107 -3.69 -6.89 -15.03
CA LEU A 107 -3.02 -8.16 -14.81
C LEU A 107 -3.15 -9.04 -16.05
N PHE A 108 -2.04 -9.60 -16.49
CA PHE A 108 -2.01 -10.52 -17.63
C PHE A 108 -2.15 -11.97 -17.19
N ALA A 109 -1.40 -12.37 -16.16
CA ALA A 109 -1.44 -13.72 -15.61
C ALA A 109 -0.84 -13.76 -14.19
N ARG A 110 -1.13 -14.83 -13.46
CA ARG A 110 -0.39 -15.24 -12.26
C ARG A 110 0.40 -16.51 -12.53
N PHE A 111 1.50 -16.68 -11.82
CA PHE A 111 2.32 -17.90 -11.87
C PHE A 111 2.63 -18.38 -10.44
N GLU A 112 3.33 -19.50 -10.28
CA GLU A 112 3.45 -20.21 -8.99
C GLU A 112 3.94 -19.30 -7.84
N ASN A 113 4.84 -18.37 -8.14
CA ASN A 113 5.43 -17.45 -7.18
C ASN A 113 5.45 -16.00 -7.67
N GLY A 114 4.42 -15.54 -8.38
CA GLY A 114 4.35 -14.15 -8.80
C GLY A 114 3.24 -13.77 -9.78
N LEU A 115 3.37 -12.56 -10.33
CA LEU A 115 2.40 -11.91 -11.21
C LEU A 115 3.08 -11.38 -12.49
N LEU A 116 2.34 -11.43 -13.59
CA LEU A 116 2.67 -10.77 -14.85
C LEU A 116 1.60 -9.71 -15.14
N TYR A 117 2.02 -8.47 -15.39
CA TYR A 117 1.11 -7.35 -15.62
C TYR A 117 1.71 -6.30 -16.54
N LYS A 118 0.87 -5.37 -17.01
CA LYS A 118 1.29 -4.30 -17.91
C LYS A 118 2.27 -3.35 -17.23
N PHE A 119 3.30 -2.93 -17.96
CA PHE A 119 4.18 -1.83 -17.55
C PHE A 119 3.41 -0.50 -17.54
N ILE A 120 3.69 0.35 -16.54
CA ILE A 120 3.22 1.73 -16.48
C ILE A 120 4.40 2.63 -16.81
N GLU A 121 4.22 3.49 -17.81
CA GLU A 121 5.20 4.51 -18.16
C GLU A 121 5.17 5.65 -17.14
N GLY A 122 6.34 6.17 -16.78
CA GLY A 122 6.46 7.27 -15.84
C GLY A 122 7.76 7.24 -15.05
N SER A 123 7.86 8.17 -14.11
CA SER A 123 8.99 8.28 -13.19
C SER A 123 8.56 7.91 -11.77
N VAL A 124 9.33 7.04 -11.13
CA VAL A 124 9.11 6.67 -9.72
C VAL A 124 9.45 7.88 -8.85
N CYS A 125 8.54 8.27 -7.95
CA CYS A 125 8.79 9.33 -6.99
C CYS A 125 9.95 8.97 -6.05
N SER A 126 10.77 9.97 -5.74
CA SER A 126 11.70 9.94 -4.60
C SER A 126 11.07 10.63 -3.37
N PRO A 127 11.61 10.46 -2.15
CA PRO A 127 11.09 11.18 -0.97
C PRO A 127 11.05 12.71 -1.15
N PRO A 128 12.06 13.37 -1.78
CA PRO A 128 11.96 14.78 -2.13
C PRO A 128 10.77 15.15 -3.01
N ASP A 129 10.35 14.27 -3.93
CA ASP A 129 9.23 14.56 -4.84
C ASP A 129 7.91 14.70 -4.10
N LEU A 130 7.71 13.95 -3.01
CA LEU A 130 6.49 14.02 -2.19
C LEU A 130 6.26 15.42 -1.58
N ARG A 131 7.31 16.24 -1.46
CA ARG A 131 7.22 17.61 -0.95
C ARG A 131 6.85 18.63 -2.02
N ARG A 132 6.87 18.25 -3.30
CA ARG A 132 6.51 19.14 -4.40
C ARG A 132 5.00 19.28 -4.49
N GLN A 133 4.54 20.53 -4.62
CA GLN A 133 3.11 20.86 -4.56
C GLN A 133 2.27 20.24 -5.69
N ASP A 134 2.85 20.17 -6.88
CA ASP A 134 2.28 19.53 -8.06
C ASP A 134 2.10 18.01 -7.85
N VAL A 135 3.08 17.34 -7.23
CA VAL A 135 3.06 15.90 -6.94
C VAL A 135 2.09 15.56 -5.83
N TRP A 136 2.19 16.17 -4.64
CA TRP A 136 1.32 15.77 -3.53
C TRP A 136 -0.15 16.12 -3.79
N ARG A 137 -0.45 17.14 -4.59
CA ARG A 137 -1.83 17.39 -5.07
C ARG A 137 -2.32 16.26 -5.97
N GLY A 138 -1.45 15.75 -6.85
CA GLY A 138 -1.73 14.58 -7.67
C GLY A 138 -2.04 13.35 -6.81
N VAL A 139 -1.20 13.10 -5.81
CA VAL A 139 -1.39 12.00 -4.83
C VAL A 139 -2.71 12.18 -4.06
N ALA A 140 -2.99 13.37 -3.53
CA ALA A 140 -4.23 13.66 -2.81
C ALA A 140 -5.47 13.38 -3.68
N ARG A 141 -5.45 13.84 -4.94
CA ARG A 141 -6.54 13.63 -5.89
C ARG A 141 -6.73 12.15 -6.21
N ARG A 142 -5.65 11.43 -6.53
CA ARG A 142 -5.69 9.99 -6.86
C ARG A 142 -6.15 9.15 -5.66
N LEU A 143 -5.68 9.48 -4.46
CA LEU A 143 -6.12 8.80 -3.22
C LEU A 143 -7.60 9.08 -2.91
N GLY A 144 -8.07 10.31 -3.15
CA GLY A 144 -9.49 10.67 -3.03
C GLY A 144 -10.39 9.85 -3.97
N GLN A 145 -9.98 9.72 -5.24
CA GLN A 145 -10.66 8.87 -6.22
C GLN A 145 -10.68 7.41 -5.78
N TRP A 146 -9.54 6.89 -5.34
CA TRP A 146 -9.40 5.51 -4.89
C TRP A 146 -10.36 5.21 -3.74
N HIS A 147 -10.36 6.03 -2.69
CA HIS A 147 -11.20 5.83 -1.51
C HIS A 147 -12.70 6.04 -1.78
N ALA A 148 -13.06 6.82 -2.80
CA ALA A 148 -14.46 7.04 -3.19
C ALA A 148 -15.03 5.91 -4.06
N THR A 149 -14.20 5.27 -4.88
CA THR A 149 -14.69 4.40 -5.96
C THR A 149 -14.54 2.91 -5.66
N LEU A 150 -13.63 2.51 -4.77
CA LEU A 150 -13.34 1.11 -4.52
C LEU A 150 -14.15 0.53 -3.36
N PRO A 151 -14.95 -0.53 -3.61
CA PRO A 151 -15.69 -1.20 -2.55
C PRO A 151 -14.78 -2.07 -1.68
N ILE A 152 -14.89 -1.94 -0.35
CA ILE A 152 -14.16 -2.80 0.59
C ILE A 152 -14.62 -4.27 0.57
N SER A 153 -15.82 -4.56 0.03
CA SER A 153 -16.39 -5.91 -0.01
C SER A 153 -15.51 -6.93 -0.75
N TYR A 154 -14.72 -6.47 -1.72
CA TYR A 154 -13.81 -7.32 -2.50
C TYR A 154 -12.57 -7.77 -1.73
N LEU A 155 -12.27 -7.16 -0.58
CA LEU A 155 -11.13 -7.51 0.26
C LEU A 155 -11.44 -8.60 1.27
N PHE A 156 -12.72 -8.94 1.46
CA PHE A 156 -13.13 -10.04 2.35
C PHE A 156 -12.99 -11.36 1.61
N THR A 157 -12.37 -12.35 2.25
CA THR A 157 -12.63 -13.75 1.89
C THR A 157 -14.05 -14.07 2.33
N GLU A 158 -14.95 -14.42 1.41
CA GLU A 158 -16.08 -15.25 1.80
C GLU A 158 -15.48 -16.49 2.46
N ILE A 159 -15.77 -16.70 3.74
CA ILE A 159 -15.47 -17.97 4.40
C ILE A 159 -16.20 -19.01 3.55
N PRO A 160 -15.51 -19.99 2.93
CA PRO A 160 -16.19 -21.08 2.26
C PRO A 160 -17.19 -21.66 3.26
N SER A 161 -18.46 -21.81 2.87
CA SER A 161 -19.41 -22.50 3.73
C SER A 161 -18.80 -23.83 4.17
N ASP A 162 -19.02 -24.23 5.42
CA ASP A 162 -18.52 -25.46 6.05
C ASP A 162 -18.84 -26.78 5.30
N ASP A 163 -19.44 -26.69 4.11
CA ASP A 163 -19.85 -27.80 3.25
C ASP A 163 -18.77 -28.24 2.24
N ALA A 164 -17.59 -27.63 2.21
CA ALA A 164 -16.49 -28.10 1.36
C ALA A 164 -15.65 -29.19 2.08
N PRO A 165 -15.58 -30.43 1.57
CA PRO A 165 -14.81 -31.49 2.21
C PRO A 165 -13.30 -31.20 2.12
N VAL A 166 -12.67 -30.92 3.27
CA VAL A 166 -11.22 -30.68 3.38
C VAL A 166 -10.47 -32.03 3.35
N PRO A 167 -9.43 -32.19 2.49
CA PRO A 167 -8.57 -33.38 2.52
C PRO A 167 -7.77 -33.43 3.83
N ALA A 168 -7.74 -34.59 4.47
CA ALA A 168 -7.04 -34.82 5.74
C ALA A 168 -5.52 -34.66 5.58
N GLN A 169 -4.99 -33.46 5.83
CA GLN A 169 -3.55 -33.26 6.06
C GLN A 169 -3.29 -32.20 7.15
N ASP A 170 -2.66 -32.67 8.23
CA ASP A 170 -1.99 -31.98 9.34
C ASP A 170 -2.82 -31.10 10.31
N ASP A 171 -3.59 -31.78 11.17
CA ASP A 171 -4.42 -31.27 12.27
C ASP A 171 -3.74 -30.32 13.30
N ARG A 172 -2.40 -30.21 13.32
CA ARG A 172 -1.69 -29.32 14.25
C ARG A 172 -1.51 -27.91 13.71
N ILE A 173 -1.30 -27.78 12.40
CA ILE A 173 -1.16 -26.48 11.74
C ILE A 173 -2.53 -25.78 11.69
N HIS A 174 -3.58 -26.53 11.36
CA HIS A 174 -4.96 -26.03 11.34
C HIS A 174 -5.46 -25.55 12.71
N ARG A 175 -5.21 -26.31 13.80
CA ARG A 175 -5.61 -25.88 15.16
C ARG A 175 -4.88 -24.64 15.66
N ARG A 176 -3.59 -24.50 15.33
CA ARG A 176 -2.86 -23.26 15.61
C ARG A 176 -3.47 -22.12 14.79
N LYS A 177 -3.58 -22.27 13.46
CA LYS A 177 -4.15 -21.25 12.57
C LYS A 177 -5.53 -20.76 13.05
N ALA A 178 -6.41 -21.67 13.48
CA ALA A 178 -7.71 -21.35 14.06
C ALA A 178 -7.63 -20.49 15.34
N SER A 179 -6.74 -20.81 16.28
CA SER A 179 -6.65 -20.10 17.57
C SER A 179 -6.17 -18.63 17.48
N TRP A 180 -5.26 -18.29 16.55
CA TRP A 180 -4.87 -16.87 16.36
C TRP A 180 -5.80 -16.13 15.40
N LEU A 181 -6.45 -16.81 14.46
CA LEU A 181 -7.50 -16.21 13.62
C LEU A 181 -8.68 -15.78 14.50
N GLU A 182 -9.14 -16.64 15.42
CA GLU A 182 -10.15 -16.27 16.43
C GLU A 182 -9.72 -15.08 17.29
N ALA A 183 -8.46 -15.01 17.73
CA ALA A 183 -7.95 -13.87 18.50
C ALA A 183 -7.80 -12.59 17.65
N ALA A 184 -7.49 -12.71 16.36
CA ALA A 184 -7.37 -11.59 15.42
C ALA A 184 -8.74 -11.00 15.05
N ASP A 185 -9.73 -11.86 14.79
CA ASP A 185 -11.08 -11.42 14.42
C ASP A 185 -11.84 -10.81 15.60
N ASN A 186 -11.49 -11.18 16.84
CA ASN A 186 -12.13 -10.65 18.04
C ASN A 186 -11.64 -9.25 18.48
N ILE A 187 -10.59 -8.69 17.87
CA ILE A 187 -10.12 -7.37 18.29
C ILE A 187 -11.07 -6.25 17.85
N THR A 188 -11.76 -6.44 16.72
CA THR A 188 -12.81 -5.54 16.23
C THR A 188 -13.97 -6.37 15.67
N PRO A 189 -14.80 -6.98 16.53
CA PRO A 189 -15.81 -7.96 16.11
C PRO A 189 -16.95 -7.34 15.30
N ASP A 190 -17.13 -6.02 15.40
CA ASP A 190 -18.14 -5.24 14.69
C ASP A 190 -17.69 -4.77 13.30
N LYS A 191 -16.46 -5.09 12.90
CA LYS A 191 -15.84 -4.62 11.65
C LYS A 191 -15.43 -5.80 10.79
N PRO A 192 -15.44 -5.64 9.46
CA PRO A 192 -15.12 -6.74 8.59
C PRO A 192 -13.60 -7.03 8.64
N SER A 193 -13.23 -8.30 8.45
CA SER A 193 -11.85 -8.81 8.53
C SER A 193 -11.41 -9.36 7.16
N PRO A 194 -10.17 -9.11 6.71
CA PRO A 194 -9.12 -8.35 7.40
C PRO A 194 -9.37 -6.84 7.41
N ASN A 195 -8.77 -6.14 8.36
CA ASN A 195 -8.67 -4.68 8.41
C ASN A 195 -7.35 -4.25 9.11
N LEU A 196 -7.07 -2.95 9.14
CA LEU A 196 -5.87 -2.40 9.81
C LEU A 196 -5.55 -3.03 11.18
N TRP A 197 -6.56 -3.17 12.04
CA TRP A 197 -6.40 -3.67 13.39
C TRP A 197 -6.12 -5.17 13.42
N THR A 198 -6.85 -5.96 12.62
CA THR A 198 -6.65 -7.41 12.55
C THR A 198 -5.31 -7.77 11.88
N VAL A 199 -4.84 -6.94 10.95
CA VAL A 199 -3.48 -7.05 10.36
C VAL A 199 -2.41 -6.82 11.42
N MET A 200 -2.47 -5.74 12.19
CA MET A 200 -1.53 -5.52 13.30
C MET A 200 -1.60 -6.64 14.34
N GLN A 201 -2.80 -7.14 14.64
CA GLN A 201 -2.99 -8.25 15.57
C GLN A 201 -2.31 -9.52 15.05
N LYS A 202 -2.46 -9.86 13.76
CA LYS A 202 -1.76 -10.97 13.10
C LYS A 202 -0.24 -10.80 13.22
N TRP A 203 0.28 -9.61 12.94
CA TRP A 203 1.71 -9.33 13.01
C TRP A 203 2.26 -9.48 14.44
N ILE A 204 1.58 -8.94 15.45
CA ILE A 204 1.99 -9.10 16.86
C ILE A 204 2.02 -10.58 17.25
N HIS A 205 1.07 -11.40 16.78
CA HIS A 205 1.10 -12.84 17.01
C HIS A 205 2.31 -13.52 16.37
N SER A 206 2.74 -13.05 15.20
CA SER A 206 3.92 -13.55 14.48
C SER A 206 5.26 -13.08 15.07
N LEU A 207 5.27 -12.15 16.03
CA LEU A 207 6.50 -11.70 16.66
C LEU A 207 7.26 -12.84 17.39
N PRO A 208 8.61 -12.76 17.44
CA PRO A 208 9.44 -13.65 18.25
C PRO A 208 8.98 -13.69 19.71
N HIS A 209 9.16 -14.85 20.36
CA HIS A 209 8.73 -15.09 21.75
C HIS A 209 9.61 -16.13 22.46
N ALA A 210 10.84 -16.34 22.00
CA ALA A 210 11.74 -17.36 22.53
C ALA A 210 12.42 -16.93 23.83
N THR A 211 12.64 -15.63 24.01
CA THR A 211 13.26 -15.06 25.22
C THR A 211 12.26 -14.28 26.08
N ASP A 212 12.56 -14.09 27.37
CA ASP A 212 11.74 -13.26 28.27
C ASP A 212 11.58 -11.82 27.76
N ALA A 213 12.64 -11.27 27.15
CA ALA A 213 12.61 -9.94 26.55
C ALA A 213 11.63 -9.87 25.36
N GLU A 214 11.65 -10.87 24.49
CA GLU A 214 10.72 -10.98 23.35
C GLU A 214 9.27 -11.16 23.82
N GLN A 215 9.04 -12.02 24.81
CA GLN A 215 7.70 -12.22 25.40
C GLN A 215 7.17 -10.92 26.04
N LYS A 216 8.00 -10.21 26.79
CA LYS A 216 7.64 -8.92 27.40
C LYS A 216 7.34 -7.86 26.35
N ARG A 217 8.13 -7.80 25.26
CA ARG A 217 7.92 -6.88 24.15
C ARG A 217 6.60 -7.18 23.44
N LYS A 218 6.35 -8.43 23.07
CA LYS A 218 5.08 -8.88 22.46
C LYS A 218 3.87 -8.55 23.34
N ALA A 219 3.95 -8.84 24.64
CA ALA A 219 2.88 -8.51 25.59
C ALA A 219 2.64 -7.00 25.71
N THR A 220 3.69 -6.19 25.57
CA THR A 220 3.58 -4.73 25.58
C THR A 220 2.86 -4.24 24.33
N LEU A 221 3.33 -4.63 23.15
CA LEU A 221 2.68 -4.26 21.88
C LEU A 221 1.22 -4.74 21.82
N GLN A 222 0.91 -5.91 22.39
CA GLN A 222 -0.46 -6.40 22.50
C GLN A 222 -1.36 -5.44 23.30
N ARG A 223 -0.90 -4.94 24.45
CA ARG A 223 -1.66 -3.96 25.26
C ARG A 223 -1.83 -2.64 24.53
N GLU A 224 -0.81 -2.21 23.80
CA GLU A 224 -0.85 -0.99 23.01
C GLU A 224 -1.84 -1.08 21.86
N LEU A 225 -1.91 -2.22 21.17
CA LEU A 225 -2.89 -2.43 20.11
C LEU A 225 -4.32 -2.38 20.67
N VAL A 226 -4.57 -3.01 21.83
CA VAL A 226 -5.89 -2.94 22.50
C VAL A 226 -6.25 -1.49 22.85
N TRP A 227 -5.29 -0.71 23.35
CA TRP A 227 -5.49 0.71 23.65
C TRP A 227 -5.78 1.53 22.39
N LEU A 228 -5.05 1.30 21.31
CA LEU A 228 -5.26 1.94 20.01
C LEU A 228 -6.66 1.65 19.46
N VAL A 229 -7.08 0.37 19.49
CA VAL A 229 -8.42 -0.04 19.02
C VAL A 229 -9.51 0.64 19.85
N ALA A 230 -9.39 0.64 21.18
CA ALA A 230 -10.37 1.29 22.05
C ALA A 230 -10.49 2.80 21.78
N ARG A 231 -9.40 3.45 21.35
CA ARG A 231 -9.35 4.88 21.06
C ARG A 231 -9.84 5.24 19.65
N LEU A 232 -9.41 4.49 18.63
CA LEU A 232 -9.44 4.92 17.24
C LEU A 232 -10.32 4.04 16.34
N SER A 233 -10.78 2.88 16.81
CA SER A 233 -11.58 1.99 15.94
C SER A 233 -12.97 2.57 15.63
N SER A 234 -13.51 3.45 16.47
CA SER A 234 -14.81 4.10 16.28
C SER A 234 -14.72 5.46 15.57
N THR A 235 -13.56 5.81 15.01
CA THR A 235 -13.39 7.04 14.22
C THR A 235 -14.43 7.08 13.09
N PRO A 236 -15.21 8.17 12.96
CA PRO A 236 -16.31 8.24 11.98
C PRO A 236 -15.88 8.08 10.52
N GLY A 237 -14.72 8.65 10.15
CA GLY A 237 -14.17 8.54 8.81
C GLY A 237 -14.88 9.42 7.77
N ILE A 238 -14.48 9.24 6.50
CA ILE A 238 -14.91 10.09 5.39
C ILE A 238 -16.28 9.72 4.81
N SER A 239 -16.73 8.47 5.00
CA SER A 239 -17.96 7.92 4.42
C SER A 239 -18.92 7.41 5.51
N ALA A 240 -20.09 6.89 5.12
CA ALA A 240 -20.99 6.20 6.06
C ALA A 240 -20.36 4.91 6.63
N ASN A 241 -19.45 4.29 5.88
CA ASN A 241 -18.57 3.24 6.38
C ASN A 241 -17.27 3.90 6.89
N PRO A 242 -16.87 3.67 8.16
CA PRO A 242 -15.65 4.25 8.70
C PRO A 242 -14.37 3.71 8.04
N LEU A 243 -14.46 2.57 7.33
CA LEU A 243 -13.35 1.97 6.59
C LEU A 243 -13.51 2.21 5.08
N VAL A 244 -12.40 2.50 4.43
CA VAL A 244 -12.28 2.58 2.96
C VAL A 244 -11.22 1.58 2.49
N PHE A 245 -11.18 1.32 1.18
CA PHE A 245 -10.13 0.50 0.58
C PHE A 245 -8.84 1.31 0.57
N CYS A 246 -7.96 1.09 1.54
CA CYS A 246 -6.70 1.83 1.67
C CYS A 246 -5.54 1.13 0.96
N HIS A 247 -4.54 1.90 0.55
CA HIS A 247 -3.26 1.39 0.07
C HIS A 247 -2.42 0.79 1.21
N CYS A 248 -2.42 1.48 2.37
CA CYS A 248 -1.69 1.15 3.60
C CYS A 248 -0.16 1.21 3.53
N ASP A 249 0.41 1.40 2.33
CA ASP A 249 1.86 1.48 2.10
C ASP A 249 2.23 2.51 1.01
N LEU A 250 1.66 3.72 1.08
CA LEU A 250 1.85 4.74 0.05
C LEU A 250 3.15 5.54 0.24
N LEU A 251 4.29 4.84 0.17
CA LEU A 251 5.62 5.43 0.16
C LEU A 251 6.00 6.00 -1.23
N SER A 252 7.05 6.81 -1.31
CA SER A 252 7.46 7.47 -2.56
C SER A 252 7.68 6.49 -3.72
N GLY A 253 8.35 5.37 -3.48
CA GLY A 253 8.56 4.30 -4.46
C GLY A 253 7.27 3.65 -5.01
N ASN A 254 6.13 3.86 -4.36
CA ASN A 254 4.82 3.34 -4.78
C ASN A 254 3.97 4.38 -5.52
N VAL A 255 4.56 5.54 -5.87
CA VAL A 255 3.94 6.59 -6.66
C VAL A 255 4.71 6.77 -7.96
N ILE A 256 4.01 6.62 -9.09
CA ILE A 256 4.53 6.86 -10.44
C ILE A 256 3.97 8.18 -10.95
N ILE A 257 4.83 9.13 -11.31
CA ILE A 257 4.44 10.35 -12.01
C ILE A 257 4.33 10.03 -13.50
N GLU A 258 3.14 10.23 -14.07
CA GLU A 258 2.90 9.99 -15.48
C GLU A 258 3.66 11.00 -16.37
N PRO A 259 4.13 10.60 -17.57
CA PRO A 259 4.74 11.50 -18.53
C PRO A 259 3.82 12.66 -18.88
N GLN A 260 4.36 13.88 -18.92
CA GLN A 260 3.62 15.05 -19.39
C GLN A 260 3.70 15.13 -20.92
N PRO A 261 2.60 15.43 -21.63
CA PRO A 261 2.65 15.63 -23.08
C PRO A 261 3.59 16.80 -23.43
N GLU A 262 4.43 16.63 -24.46
CA GLU A 262 5.47 17.62 -24.84
C GLU A 262 4.93 18.91 -25.50
N SER A 263 3.62 19.09 -25.59
CA SER A 263 3.00 20.31 -26.12
C SER A 263 1.78 20.65 -25.28
N GLY A 264 1.50 21.94 -25.07
CA GLY A 264 0.43 22.50 -24.22
C GLY A 264 -1.02 22.15 -24.59
N GLU A 265 -1.26 20.91 -24.99
CA GLU A 265 -2.54 20.23 -24.98
C GLU A 265 -2.66 19.55 -23.60
N SER A 266 -3.76 19.83 -22.91
CA SER A 266 -4.10 19.15 -21.65
C SER A 266 -3.96 17.63 -21.84
N PRO A 267 -3.37 16.90 -20.87
CA PRO A 267 -3.18 15.47 -20.98
C PRO A 267 -4.50 14.79 -21.36
N ALA A 268 -4.45 13.92 -22.37
CA ALA A 268 -5.53 13.01 -22.72
C ALA A 268 -5.68 11.99 -21.58
N SER A 269 -6.29 12.46 -20.49
CA SER A 269 -6.62 11.65 -19.33
C SER A 269 -7.54 10.51 -19.75
N THR A 270 -7.26 9.31 -19.25
CA THR A 270 -8.24 8.22 -19.19
C THR A 270 -9.31 8.43 -18.12
N ALA A 271 -9.37 9.63 -17.52
CA ALA A 271 -10.33 10.05 -16.52
C ALA A 271 -10.62 11.56 -16.67
N GLU A 272 -11.79 11.90 -17.22
CA GLU A 272 -12.30 13.27 -17.41
C GLU A 272 -12.13 14.14 -16.14
N SER A 273 -11.08 14.98 -16.11
CA SER A 273 -10.83 15.91 -15.02
C SER A 273 -11.55 17.24 -15.26
N ASN A 274 -12.78 17.38 -14.75
CA ASN A 274 -13.49 18.65 -14.66
C ASN A 274 -13.40 19.23 -13.24
N VAL A 275 -12.28 19.85 -12.84
CA VAL A 275 -12.28 20.85 -11.75
C VAL A 275 -11.17 21.90 -11.94
N THR A 276 -11.59 23.16 -11.94
CA THR A 276 -10.78 24.38 -11.95
C THR A 276 -10.20 24.65 -10.56
N ASP A 277 -8.88 24.45 -10.38
CA ASP A 277 -8.13 25.15 -9.34
C ASP A 277 -6.82 25.70 -9.93
N SER A 278 -6.70 27.01 -9.88
CA SER A 278 -5.67 27.81 -10.53
C SER A 278 -4.50 28.05 -9.56
N SER A 279 -3.35 27.43 -9.82
CA SER A 279 -2.02 28.09 -9.80
C SER A 279 -0.83 27.12 -9.83
N ILE A 280 -1.03 25.82 -9.60
CA ILE A 280 -0.08 24.75 -9.99
C ILE A 280 -0.91 23.53 -10.41
N ASP A 281 -0.77 23.11 -11.68
CA ASP A 281 -1.45 21.93 -12.18
C ASP A 281 -0.96 20.69 -11.42
N ALA A 282 -1.89 19.98 -10.76
CA ALA A 282 -1.56 18.71 -10.11
C ALA A 282 -1.12 17.71 -11.17
N LEU A 283 0.02 17.04 -10.96
CA LEU A 283 0.48 16.00 -11.88
C LEU A 283 -0.45 14.78 -11.80
N SER A 284 -0.61 14.08 -12.92
CA SER A 284 -1.21 12.75 -12.89
C SER A 284 -0.22 11.77 -12.31
N VAL A 285 -0.69 11.00 -11.34
CA VAL A 285 0.10 9.96 -10.69
C VAL A 285 -0.70 8.67 -10.62
N ASP A 286 -0.01 7.55 -10.76
CA ASP A 286 -0.53 6.21 -10.50
C ASP A 286 0.10 5.66 -9.22
N PHE A 287 -0.65 4.85 -8.46
CA PHE A 287 -0.08 4.09 -7.36
C PHE A 287 0.19 2.66 -7.81
N ILE A 288 1.21 2.05 -7.24
CA ILE A 288 1.60 0.67 -7.50
C ILE A 288 1.85 -0.06 -6.17
N ASP A 289 2.00 -1.37 -6.25
CA ASP A 289 2.34 -2.22 -5.12
C ASP A 289 1.27 -2.30 -4.01
N TYR A 290 0.24 -3.09 -4.27
CA TYR A 290 -0.97 -3.18 -3.45
C TYR A 290 -0.93 -4.31 -2.40
N GLU A 291 0.26 -4.80 -2.04
CA GLU A 291 0.40 -6.01 -1.22
C GLU A 291 -0.11 -5.84 0.24
N TYR A 292 -0.10 -4.60 0.73
CA TYR A 292 -0.64 -4.21 2.04
C TYR A 292 -2.07 -3.68 2.00
N ALA A 293 -2.69 -3.59 0.82
CA ALA A 293 -4.03 -3.04 0.69
C ALA A 293 -5.03 -3.80 1.56
N THR A 294 -5.71 -3.07 2.43
CA THR A 294 -6.69 -3.61 3.38
C THR A 294 -7.70 -2.53 3.76
N PRO A 295 -8.91 -2.89 4.21
CA PRO A 295 -9.84 -1.91 4.76
C PRO A 295 -9.23 -1.20 5.98
N ALA A 296 -9.20 0.12 5.96
CA ALA A 296 -8.68 0.94 7.06
C ALA A 296 -9.39 2.30 7.10
N PRO A 297 -9.29 3.05 8.21
CA PRO A 297 -9.71 4.45 8.22
C PRO A 297 -8.89 5.27 7.22
N ALA A 298 -9.53 6.16 6.45
CA ALA A 298 -8.84 7.05 5.51
C ALA A 298 -7.75 7.90 6.23
N ALA A 299 -8.02 8.28 7.48
CA ALA A 299 -7.08 8.99 8.34
C ALA A 299 -5.76 8.23 8.55
N PHE A 300 -5.81 6.88 8.67
CA PHE A 300 -4.59 6.07 8.76
C PHE A 300 -3.78 6.17 7.47
N ASP A 301 -4.41 5.96 6.30
CA ASP A 301 -3.67 5.91 5.03
C ASP A 301 -3.02 7.26 4.69
N ILE A 302 -3.73 8.35 4.96
CA ILE A 302 -3.20 9.71 4.81
C ILE A 302 -2.07 9.98 5.83
N SER A 303 -2.26 9.62 7.10
CA SER A 303 -1.22 9.79 8.12
C SER A 303 0.03 8.97 7.82
N ASN A 304 -0.16 7.78 7.24
CA ASN A 304 0.91 6.90 6.80
C ASN A 304 1.66 7.55 5.64
N HIS A 305 0.97 8.00 4.60
CA HIS A 305 1.59 8.71 3.48
C HIS A 305 2.41 9.93 3.94
N PHE A 306 1.92 10.71 4.90
CA PHE A 306 2.69 11.82 5.47
C PHE A 306 3.95 11.37 6.22
N ALA A 307 3.93 10.23 6.90
CA ALA A 307 5.12 9.67 7.53
C ALA A 307 6.20 9.28 6.51
N GLU A 308 5.78 8.88 5.30
CA GLU A 308 6.70 8.48 4.23
C GLU A 308 7.42 9.65 3.53
N TRP A 309 7.09 10.91 3.84
CA TRP A 309 7.85 12.08 3.38
C TRP A 309 9.29 12.10 3.92
N GLY A 310 9.53 11.45 5.07
CA GLY A 310 10.86 11.29 5.65
C GLY A 310 11.70 10.16 5.05
N GLY A 311 11.10 9.32 4.17
CA GLY A 311 11.76 8.14 3.61
C GLY A 311 12.23 7.12 4.65
N PHE A 312 13.05 6.16 4.22
CA PHE A 312 13.61 5.12 5.11
C PHE A 312 14.58 5.67 6.17
N ASP A 313 15.16 6.85 5.93
CA ASP A 313 16.01 7.55 6.90
C ASP A 313 15.21 8.19 8.05
N CYS A 314 13.88 8.22 7.94
CA CYS A 314 12.98 8.87 8.89
C CYS A 314 13.36 10.33 9.17
N ASP A 315 13.70 11.10 8.12
CA ASP A 315 14.02 12.52 8.29
C ASP A 315 12.76 13.32 8.65
N PHE A 316 12.60 13.56 9.95
CA PHE A 316 11.44 14.27 10.48
C PHE A 316 11.33 15.72 10.05
N ASN A 317 12.40 16.35 9.55
CA ASN A 317 12.31 17.70 8.98
C ASN A 317 11.49 17.72 7.69
N CYS A 318 11.41 16.59 7.00
CA CYS A 318 10.71 16.47 5.73
C CYS A 318 9.20 16.28 5.89
N LEU A 319 8.67 16.06 7.10
CA LEU A 319 7.23 15.89 7.30
C LEU A 319 6.45 17.17 6.94
N PRO A 320 5.21 17.04 6.42
CA PRO A 320 4.40 18.18 6.05
C PRO A 320 3.99 18.99 7.28
N THR A 321 3.95 20.31 7.16
CA THR A 321 3.42 21.29 8.12
C THR A 321 1.89 21.21 8.25
N ARG A 322 1.30 21.93 9.22
CA ARG A 322 -0.17 21.98 9.35
C ARG A 322 -0.86 22.53 8.11
N SER A 323 -0.31 23.59 7.49
CA SER A 323 -0.86 24.14 6.25
C SER A 323 -0.79 23.14 5.11
N GLU A 324 0.36 22.48 4.92
CA GLU A 324 0.52 21.48 3.85
C GLU A 324 -0.43 20.29 4.04
N ARG A 325 -0.59 19.79 5.27
CA ARG A 325 -1.54 18.72 5.58
C ARG A 325 -2.98 19.16 5.33
N ARG A 326 -3.37 20.39 5.71
CA ARG A 326 -4.71 20.91 5.44
C ARG A 326 -4.98 21.01 3.94
N ASP A 327 -4.03 21.52 3.17
CA ASP A 327 -4.19 21.69 1.73
C ASP A 327 -4.25 20.34 1.01
N PHE A 328 -3.42 19.37 1.42
CA PHE A 328 -3.51 17.98 0.93
C PHE A 328 -4.88 17.39 1.23
N ILE A 329 -5.35 17.49 2.48
CA ILE A 329 -6.64 16.93 2.89
C ILE A 329 -7.79 17.61 2.17
N SER A 330 -7.72 18.93 1.94
CA SER A 330 -8.73 19.66 1.16
C SER A 330 -8.79 19.14 -0.28
N ALA A 331 -7.64 19.02 -0.96
CA ALA A 331 -7.57 18.45 -2.31
C ALA A 331 -8.09 17.01 -2.37
N TYR A 332 -7.77 16.20 -1.36
CA TYR A 332 -8.27 14.84 -1.20
C TYR A 332 -9.80 14.81 -1.04
N VAL A 333 -10.38 15.61 -0.14
CA VAL A 333 -11.85 15.61 0.11
C VAL A 333 -12.60 16.13 -1.11
N SER A 334 -12.09 17.16 -1.79
CA SER A 334 -12.66 17.65 -3.05
C SER A 334 -12.67 16.56 -4.13
N SER A 335 -11.56 15.83 -4.30
CA SER A 335 -11.50 14.70 -5.24
C SER A 335 -12.41 13.55 -4.83
N TYR A 336 -12.42 13.19 -3.54
CA TYR A 336 -13.30 12.16 -3.01
C TYR A 336 -14.76 12.49 -3.34
N SER A 337 -15.19 13.73 -3.06
CA SER A 337 -16.53 14.24 -3.35
C SER A 337 -16.87 14.16 -4.85
N SER A 338 -15.96 14.58 -5.75
CA SER A 338 -16.23 14.57 -7.19
C SER A 338 -16.40 13.16 -7.78
N HIS A 339 -15.87 12.14 -7.11
CA HIS A 339 -15.95 10.74 -7.55
C HIS A 339 -17.09 9.96 -6.88
N LEU A 340 -17.86 10.59 -5.97
CA LEU A 340 -19.09 9.99 -5.46
C LEU A 340 -20.18 9.98 -6.53
N PRO A 341 -21.14 9.03 -6.46
CA PRO A 341 -22.32 9.04 -7.33
C PRO A 341 -23.11 10.35 -7.27
N GLN A 342 -23.09 11.01 -6.11
CA GLN A 342 -23.60 12.36 -5.90
C GLN A 342 -22.53 13.16 -5.14
N PRO A 343 -21.92 14.19 -5.76
CA PRO A 343 -20.96 15.04 -5.08
C PRO A 343 -21.57 15.73 -3.85
N LEU A 344 -20.74 15.89 -2.83
CA LEU A 344 -21.11 16.60 -1.60
C LEU A 344 -21.28 18.10 -1.88
N PRO A 345 -22.27 18.76 -1.25
CA PRO A 345 -22.33 20.21 -1.18
C PRO A 345 -21.05 20.81 -0.61
N GLN A 346 -20.68 22.04 -1.02
CA GLN A 346 -19.42 22.67 -0.57
C GLN A 346 -19.31 22.79 0.96
N ALA A 347 -20.41 23.10 1.65
CA ALA A 347 -20.41 23.16 3.12
C ALA A 347 -20.05 21.82 3.78
N ASP A 348 -20.46 20.70 3.17
CA ASP A 348 -20.12 19.36 3.64
C ASP A 348 -18.67 19.00 3.30
N VAL A 349 -18.15 19.45 2.15
CA VAL A 349 -16.71 19.33 1.79
C VAL A 349 -15.84 20.02 2.83
N ASP A 350 -16.17 21.26 3.22
CA ASP A 350 -15.42 22.02 4.21
C ASP A 350 -15.50 21.35 5.60
N ALA A 351 -16.69 20.95 6.02
CA ALA A 351 -16.89 20.24 7.29
C ALA A 351 -16.15 18.89 7.34
N LYS A 352 -16.14 18.14 6.23
CA LYS A 352 -15.40 16.88 6.11
C LYS A 352 -13.89 17.09 6.08
N THR A 353 -13.42 18.18 5.48
CA THR A 353 -12.01 18.57 5.53
C THR A 353 -11.59 18.83 6.98
N ASP A 354 -12.35 19.62 7.74
CA ASP A 354 -12.05 19.92 9.14
C ASP A 354 -12.17 18.70 10.07
N GLN A 355 -13.09 17.77 9.77
CA GLN A 355 -13.18 16.48 10.45
C GLN A 355 -11.92 15.64 10.18
N LEU A 356 -11.58 15.44 8.91
CA LEU A 356 -10.48 14.56 8.52
C LEU A 356 -9.11 15.11 8.94
N VAL A 357 -8.91 16.43 8.97
CA VAL A 357 -7.70 17.05 9.56
C VAL A 357 -7.50 16.62 11.02
N ARG A 358 -8.57 16.58 11.82
CA ARG A 358 -8.50 16.14 13.23
C ARG A 358 -8.26 14.65 13.33
N GLU A 359 -8.94 13.85 12.51
CA GLU A 359 -8.75 12.39 12.51
C GLU A 359 -7.32 12.02 12.09
N VAL A 360 -6.75 12.66 11.06
CA VAL A 360 -5.36 12.42 10.65
C VAL A 360 -4.38 12.79 11.78
N ASP A 361 -4.65 13.86 12.53
CA ASP A 361 -3.86 14.21 13.71
C ASP A 361 -3.93 13.13 14.81
N ASP A 362 -5.12 12.57 15.07
CA ASP A 362 -5.33 11.47 15.99
C ASP A 362 -4.63 10.16 15.55
N PHE A 363 -4.40 9.97 14.25
CA PHE A 363 -3.71 8.79 13.71
C PHE A 363 -2.20 8.96 13.56
N ARG A 364 -1.63 10.16 13.79
CA ARG A 364 -0.24 10.48 13.41
C ARG A 364 0.84 9.57 14.01
N GLY A 365 0.60 8.91 15.15
CA GLY A 365 1.55 7.96 15.74
C GLY A 365 1.33 6.51 15.32
N VAL A 366 0.20 6.19 14.67
CA VAL A 366 -0.16 4.82 14.25
C VAL A 366 0.79 4.26 13.19
N PRO A 367 1.25 5.01 12.18
CA PRO A 367 2.24 4.51 11.22
C PRO A 367 3.52 3.99 11.89
N GLY A 368 4.01 4.68 12.92
CA GLY A 368 5.19 4.26 13.68
C GLY A 368 4.98 2.93 14.42
N PHE A 369 3.78 2.70 14.96
CA PHE A 369 3.42 1.42 15.56
C PHE A 369 3.31 0.30 14.52
N TYR A 370 2.62 0.58 13.41
CA TYR A 370 2.40 -0.35 12.30
C TYR A 370 3.73 -0.84 11.71
N TRP A 371 4.58 0.08 11.26
CA TRP A 371 5.87 -0.26 10.65
C TRP A 371 6.91 -0.72 11.67
N GLY A 372 6.80 -0.28 12.92
CA GLY A 372 7.62 -0.78 14.02
C GLY A 372 7.43 -2.29 14.25
N ILE A 373 6.18 -2.77 14.29
CA ILE A 373 5.88 -4.21 14.41
C ILE A 373 6.39 -4.96 13.17
N TRP A 374 6.11 -4.45 11.97
CA TRP A 374 6.56 -5.04 10.72
C TRP A 374 8.08 -5.21 10.69
N ALA A 375 8.82 -4.18 11.10
CA ALA A 375 10.29 -4.17 11.09
C ALA A 375 10.86 -5.18 12.10
N LEU A 376 10.24 -5.34 13.28
CA LEU A 376 10.64 -6.38 14.23
C LEU A 376 10.53 -7.80 13.66
N ILE A 377 9.52 -8.05 12.80
CA ILE A 377 9.37 -9.33 12.10
C ILE A 377 10.45 -9.46 11.03
N GLN A 378 10.63 -8.44 10.20
CA GLN A 378 11.63 -8.43 9.12
C GLN A 378 13.05 -8.61 9.63
N ALA A 379 13.40 -8.05 10.80
CA ALA A 379 14.69 -8.25 11.45
C ALA A 379 15.05 -9.72 11.73
N LYS A 380 14.10 -10.65 11.63
CA LYS A 380 14.32 -12.09 11.80
C LYS A 380 14.23 -12.90 10.52
N ILE A 381 13.48 -12.43 9.52
CA ILE A 381 13.13 -13.25 8.35
C ILE A 381 13.68 -12.68 7.04
N SER A 382 14.00 -11.39 7.00
CA SER A 382 14.47 -10.74 5.78
C SER A 382 15.87 -11.20 5.41
N GLN A 383 16.11 -11.34 4.11
CA GLN A 383 17.43 -11.63 3.53
C GLN A 383 18.08 -10.37 2.94
N ILE A 384 17.42 -9.22 3.06
CA ILE A 384 17.84 -7.94 2.51
C ILE A 384 18.75 -7.26 3.52
N ASP A 385 19.83 -6.65 3.02
CA ASP A 385 20.77 -5.87 3.82
C ASP A 385 20.16 -4.51 4.18
N PHE A 386 19.32 -4.52 5.22
CA PHE A 386 18.69 -3.33 5.81
C PHE A 386 18.61 -3.51 7.33
N ASP A 387 18.90 -2.45 8.10
CA ASP A 387 18.87 -2.51 9.56
C ASP A 387 17.44 -2.36 10.09
N TYR A 388 16.65 -3.43 9.91
CA TYR A 388 15.28 -3.51 10.40
C TYR A 388 15.17 -3.35 11.91
N ALA A 389 16.20 -3.74 12.67
CA ALA A 389 16.17 -3.65 14.13
C ALA A 389 16.22 -2.19 14.59
N SER A 390 17.16 -1.40 14.06
CA SER A 390 17.24 0.04 14.36
C SER A 390 16.02 0.79 13.82
N TYR A 391 15.58 0.46 12.60
CA TYR A 391 14.37 1.05 12.01
C TYR A 391 13.12 0.79 12.87
N ALA A 392 12.96 -0.41 13.42
CA ALA A 392 11.86 -0.73 14.32
C ALA A 392 11.83 0.17 15.57
N GLU A 393 13.00 0.41 16.19
CA GLU A 393 13.08 1.25 17.38
C GLU A 393 12.79 2.73 17.06
N ILE A 394 13.21 3.22 15.88
CA ILE A 394 12.86 4.58 15.41
C ILE A 394 11.34 4.70 15.24
N ARG A 395 10.72 3.81 14.45
CA ARG A 395 9.27 3.85 14.18
C ARG A 395 8.43 3.68 15.45
N LEU A 396 8.79 2.74 16.33
CA LEU A 396 8.12 2.59 17.63
C LEU A 396 8.32 3.84 18.52
N GLY A 397 9.50 4.46 18.47
CA GLY A 397 9.79 5.72 19.15
C GLY A 397 8.80 6.83 18.77
N GLU A 398 8.42 6.93 17.49
CA GLU A 398 7.38 7.88 17.02
C GLU A 398 6.04 7.64 17.71
N TYR A 399 5.61 6.38 17.80
CA TYR A 399 4.37 5.99 18.46
C TYR A 399 4.40 6.38 19.94
N TRP A 400 5.48 6.07 20.65
CA TRP A 400 5.61 6.37 22.07
C TRP A 400 5.64 7.87 22.34
N ALA A 401 6.37 8.63 21.51
CA ALA A 401 6.44 10.09 21.59
C ALA A 401 5.08 10.76 21.38
N TRP A 402 4.33 10.30 20.37
CA TRP A 402 2.97 10.73 20.10
C TRP A 402 2.04 10.41 21.27
N LYS A 403 2.05 9.17 21.78
CA LYS A 403 1.22 8.76 22.90
C LYS A 403 1.53 9.56 24.17
N ALA A 404 2.81 9.84 24.43
CA ALA A 404 3.24 10.65 25.57
C ALA A 404 2.79 12.11 25.46
N GLU A 405 2.77 12.70 24.24
CA GLU A 405 2.17 14.02 24.01
C GLU A 405 0.70 14.00 24.38
N LEU A 406 -0.01 13.04 23.78
CA LEU A 406 -1.45 12.94 23.85
C LEU A 406 -1.93 12.75 25.29
N LEU A 407 -1.18 12.01 26.11
CA LEU A 407 -1.51 11.76 27.51
C LEU A 407 -0.92 12.81 28.47
N GLY A 408 -0.15 13.78 27.97
CA GLY A 408 0.54 14.77 28.81
C GLY A 408 1.57 14.15 29.75
N THR A 409 2.11 12.97 29.42
CA THR A 409 3.06 12.22 30.27
C THR A 409 4.52 12.38 29.86
N ARG A 410 4.81 13.18 28.83
CA ARG A 410 6.19 13.41 28.39
C ARG A 410 7.02 14.09 29.49
N THR A 411 8.27 13.66 29.57
CA THR A 411 9.33 14.38 30.27
C THR A 411 10.37 14.87 29.25
N GLY A 412 10.80 16.13 29.34
CA GLY A 412 11.77 16.73 28.41
C GLY A 412 11.16 17.48 27.22
N ASP A 413 12.04 17.88 26.29
CA ASP A 413 11.70 18.70 25.12
C ASP A 413 10.80 17.96 24.11
N LEU A 414 10.08 18.73 23.30
CA LEU A 414 9.24 18.19 22.24
C LEU A 414 10.13 17.52 21.17
N PRO A 415 9.89 16.26 20.80
CA PRO A 415 10.66 15.60 19.74
C PRO A 415 10.59 16.38 18.44
N LEU A 416 11.64 16.30 17.61
CA LEU A 416 11.70 17.00 16.32
C LEU A 416 10.46 16.72 15.47
N ARG A 417 10.03 15.46 15.41
CA ARG A 417 8.81 15.03 14.71
C ARG A 417 7.58 15.79 15.15
N GLU A 418 7.32 15.86 16.46
CA GLU A 418 6.13 16.55 16.99
C GLU A 418 6.26 18.07 16.85
N THR A 419 7.47 18.61 16.91
CA THR A 419 7.75 20.03 16.62
C THR A 419 7.41 20.37 15.18
N ARG A 420 7.90 19.58 14.22
CA ARG A 420 7.59 19.73 12.79
C ARG A 420 6.10 19.52 12.52
N TRP A 421 5.50 18.51 13.15
CA TRP A 421 4.07 18.25 13.01
C TRP A 421 3.22 19.43 13.52
N ALA A 422 3.64 20.10 14.60
CA ALA A 422 2.98 21.29 15.13
C ALA A 422 3.33 22.60 14.39
N GLU A 423 4.23 22.58 13.41
CA GLU A 423 4.59 23.77 12.63
C GLU A 423 3.38 24.26 11.82
N LYS A 424 3.29 25.57 11.58
CA LYS A 424 2.15 26.18 10.89
C LYS A 424 2.17 25.88 9.41
#